data_AF-A0A832MIR6-F1
#
_entry.id   AF-A0A832MIR6-F1
#
_cell.length_a   1.000
_cell.length_b   1.000
_cell.length_c   1.000
_cell.angle_alpha   90.00
_cell.angle_beta   90.00
_cell.angle_gamma   90.00
#
_symmetry.space_group_name_H-M   'P 1'
#
loop_
_entity.id
_entity.type
_entity.pdbx_description
1 polymer ?
#
loop_
_entity_poly.entity_id
_entity_poly.type
_entity_poly.pdbx_seq_one_letter_code
_entity_poly.pdbx_strand_id
1 'polypeptide(L)'
;MFWYSEFAIKLIEVQFCCLNRGFMLFSEYLHEKAEESRHNETIGYLIIIIGSVFFVGGLIETVVMVENPEWFLIIPYHLTAHPYSLLGLSLTLTGLVLLFLGIAISFHYARERSWYMKELHKTHAAEERKLRSERKSD
;
A
#
# COMPACT_ATOMS: atom_id res chain seq x y z
N MET A 1 28.73 30.71 -43.60
CA MET A 1 28.10 29.41 -43.91
C MET A 1 28.69 28.28 -43.03
N PHE A 2 28.85 28.51 -41.72
CA PHE A 2 29.45 27.55 -40.78
C PHE A 2 28.86 27.64 -39.36
N TRP A 3 27.70 28.29 -39.21
CA TRP A 3 27.10 28.61 -37.91
C TRP A 3 25.80 27.84 -37.61
N TYR A 4 25.36 26.97 -38.52
CA TYR A 4 24.11 26.20 -38.36
C TYR A 4 24.32 24.72 -38.01
N SER A 5 25.53 24.16 -38.18
CA SER A 5 25.77 22.74 -37.92
C SER A 5 26.09 22.41 -36.46
N GLU A 6 26.69 23.34 -35.69
CA GLU A 6 26.96 23.10 -34.26
C GLU A 6 25.72 23.23 -33.36
N PHE A 7 24.73 24.04 -33.76
CA PHE A 7 23.51 24.26 -32.97
C PHE A 7 22.55 23.07 -33.03
N ALA A 8 22.50 22.36 -34.17
CA ALA A 8 21.66 21.17 -34.34
C ALA A 8 22.19 19.95 -33.55
N ILE A 9 23.51 19.81 -33.44
CA ILE A 9 24.13 18.73 -32.66
C ILE A 9 23.93 18.94 -31.15
N LYS A 10 24.02 20.19 -30.66
CA LYS A 10 23.70 20.52 -29.26
C LYS A 10 22.22 20.30 -28.90
N LEU A 11 21.29 20.51 -29.82
CA LEU A 11 19.87 20.24 -29.56
C LEU A 11 19.56 18.74 -29.48
N ILE A 12 20.27 17.90 -30.24
CA ILE A 12 20.12 16.44 -30.19
C ILE A 12 20.71 15.87 -28.89
N GLU A 13 21.87 16.37 -28.43
CA GLU A 13 22.40 15.98 -27.12
C GLU A 13 21.54 16.49 -25.95
N VAL A 14 20.94 17.69 -26.03
CA VAL A 14 20.05 18.19 -24.99
C VAL A 14 18.74 17.38 -24.93
N GLN A 15 18.22 16.93 -26.07
CA GLN A 15 17.06 16.04 -26.10
C GLN A 15 17.38 14.65 -25.51
N PHE A 16 18.56 14.09 -25.82
CA PHE A 16 19.01 12.80 -25.28
C PHE A 16 19.40 12.89 -23.78
N CYS A 17 19.98 14.01 -23.36
CA CYS A 17 20.38 14.24 -21.97
C CYS A 17 19.16 14.55 -21.08
N CYS A 18 18.15 15.27 -21.58
CA CYS A 18 16.88 15.45 -20.87
C CYS A 18 16.02 14.17 -20.84
N LEU A 19 16.03 13.34 -21.89
CA LEU A 19 15.33 12.06 -21.93
C LEU A 19 15.99 11.03 -20.99
N ASN A 20 17.32 10.95 -20.97
CA ASN A 20 18.08 10.06 -20.08
C ASN A 20 18.08 10.56 -18.61
N ARG A 21 18.05 11.88 -18.38
CA ARG A 21 17.86 12.48 -17.05
C ARG A 21 16.43 12.32 -16.53
N GLY A 22 15.44 12.39 -17.41
CA GLY A 22 14.05 12.07 -17.09
C GLY A 22 13.88 10.60 -16.68
N PHE A 23 14.55 9.68 -17.39
CA PHE A 23 14.55 8.26 -17.06
C PHE A 23 15.27 7.95 -15.73
N MET A 24 16.41 8.59 -15.45
CA MET A 24 17.10 8.46 -14.15
C MET A 24 16.28 9.05 -12.99
N LEU A 25 15.70 10.24 -13.14
CA LEU A 25 14.79 10.84 -12.14
C LEU A 25 13.54 9.99 -11.92
N PHE A 26 13.07 9.32 -12.96
CA PHE A 26 11.92 8.43 -12.88
C PHE A 26 12.27 7.11 -12.18
N SER A 27 13.45 6.54 -12.41
CA SER A 27 13.93 5.38 -11.65
C SER A 27 14.12 5.71 -10.18
N GLU A 28 14.63 6.90 -9.85
CA GLU A 28 14.73 7.38 -8.46
C GLU A 28 13.35 7.57 -7.84
N TYR A 29 12.40 8.18 -8.57
CA TYR A 29 11.01 8.31 -8.14
C TYR A 29 10.31 6.95 -7.93
N LEU A 30 10.53 5.98 -8.82
CA LEU A 30 10.01 4.62 -8.67
C LEU A 30 10.66 3.90 -7.49
N HIS A 31 11.96 4.10 -7.27
CA HIS A 31 12.65 3.52 -6.13
C HIS A 31 12.13 4.11 -4.82
N GLU A 32 11.94 5.43 -4.76
CA GLU A 32 11.40 6.14 -3.60
C GLU A 32 9.94 5.72 -3.32
N LYS A 33 9.10 5.64 -4.36
CA LYS A 33 7.69 5.22 -4.22
C LYS A 33 7.55 3.73 -3.91
N ALA A 34 8.47 2.88 -4.38
CA ALA A 34 8.53 1.47 -4.00
C ALA A 34 8.96 1.29 -2.54
N GLU A 35 9.85 2.16 -2.05
CA GLU A 35 10.25 2.20 -0.66
C GLU A 35 9.11 2.65 0.25
N GLU A 36 8.40 3.72 -0.15
CA GLU A 36 7.24 4.22 0.56
C GLU A 36 6.09 3.20 0.57
N SER A 37 5.85 2.51 -0.55
CA SER A 37 4.85 1.44 -0.63
C SER A 37 5.18 0.27 0.31
N ARG A 38 6.45 -0.09 0.46
CA ARG A 38 6.87 -1.18 1.36
C ARG A 38 6.65 -0.79 2.83
N HIS A 39 6.93 0.47 3.16
CA HIS A 39 6.68 0.98 4.50
C HIS A 39 5.19 0.99 4.83
N ASN A 40 4.36 1.43 3.90
CA ASN A 40 2.92 1.54 4.11
C ASN A 40 2.22 0.17 4.21
N GLU A 41 2.66 -0.79 3.39
CA GLU A 41 2.25 -2.20 3.49
C GLU A 41 2.60 -2.78 4.87
N THR A 42 3.78 -2.45 5.40
CA THR A 42 4.21 -2.87 6.75
C THR A 42 3.34 -2.26 7.84
N ILE A 43 2.94 -0.99 7.73
CA ILE A 43 2.05 -0.34 8.70
C ILE A 43 0.69 -1.06 8.75
N GLY A 44 0.12 -1.40 7.59
CA GLY A 44 -1.11 -2.19 7.51
C GLY A 44 -1.01 -3.52 8.26
N TYR A 45 0.10 -4.24 8.05
CA TYR A 45 0.36 -5.49 8.77
C TYR A 45 0.54 -5.29 10.28
N LEU A 46 1.23 -4.24 10.72
CA LEU A 46 1.40 -3.93 12.15
C LEU A 46 0.06 -3.65 12.83
N ILE A 47 -0.84 -2.90 12.18
CA ILE A 47 -2.19 -2.62 12.69
C ILE A 47 -2.99 -3.92 12.83
N ILE A 48 -2.91 -4.82 11.83
CA ILE A 48 -3.58 -6.13 11.89
C ILE A 48 -3.03 -6.98 13.03
N ILE A 49 -1.71 -7.02 13.24
CA ILE A 49 -1.08 -7.77 14.33
C ILE A 49 -1.55 -7.24 15.68
N ILE A 50 -1.49 -5.93 15.91
CA ILE A 50 -1.93 -5.30 17.16
C ILE A 50 -3.43 -5.55 17.38
N GLY A 51 -4.25 -5.40 16.33
CA GLY A 51 -5.69 -5.68 16.38
C GLY A 51 -5.98 -7.15 16.75
N SER A 52 -5.21 -8.10 16.22
CA SER A 52 -5.34 -9.52 16.53
C SER A 52 -5.01 -9.83 17.99
N VAL A 53 -3.97 -9.19 18.55
CA VAL A 53 -3.58 -9.36 19.96
C VAL A 53 -4.68 -8.83 20.88
N PHE A 54 -5.23 -7.65 20.59
CA PHE A 54 -6.35 -7.10 21.38
C PHE A 54 -7.62 -7.91 21.26
N PHE A 55 -7.93 -8.42 20.06
CA PHE A 55 -9.10 -9.26 19.82
C PHE A 55 -9.01 -10.59 20.59
N VAL A 56 -7.88 -11.31 20.47
CA VAL A 56 -7.67 -12.58 21.17
C VAL A 56 -7.57 -12.36 22.68
N GLY A 57 -6.87 -11.30 23.13
CA GLY A 57 -6.74 -10.96 24.54
C GLY A 57 -8.10 -10.64 25.19
N GLY A 58 -8.91 -9.80 24.54
CA GLY A 58 -10.26 -9.46 25.00
C GLY A 58 -11.20 -10.66 25.02
N LEU A 59 -11.10 -11.54 24.01
CA LEU A 59 -11.85 -12.80 23.96
C LEU A 59 -11.50 -13.72 25.13
N ILE A 60 -10.22 -13.93 25.41
CA ILE A 60 -9.77 -14.79 26.51
C ILE A 60 -10.26 -14.24 27.84
N GLU A 61 -10.11 -12.93 28.08
CA GLU A 61 -10.60 -12.29 29.30
C GLU A 61 -12.11 -12.47 29.47
N THR A 62 -12.86 -12.35 28.38
CA THR A 62 -14.31 -12.52 28.35
C THR A 62 -14.73 -13.96 28.64
N VAL A 63 -14.04 -14.95 28.07
CA VAL A 63 -14.34 -16.38 28.29
C VAL A 63 -14.00 -16.82 29.71
N VAL A 64 -12.89 -16.34 30.27
CA VAL A 64 -12.44 -16.76 31.60
C VAL A 64 -13.30 -16.16 32.71
N MET A 65 -13.83 -14.95 32.52
CA MET A 65 -14.57 -14.23 33.57
C MET A 65 -16.07 -14.53 33.60
N VAL A 66 -16.63 -15.11 32.53
CA VAL A 66 -18.07 -15.38 32.43
C VAL A 66 -18.33 -16.89 32.49
N GLU A 67 -18.92 -17.36 33.59
CA GLU A 67 -19.22 -18.79 33.79
C GLU A 67 -20.32 -19.33 32.87
N ASN A 68 -21.31 -18.50 32.49
CA ASN A 68 -22.38 -18.85 31.55
C ASN A 68 -22.61 -17.72 30.52
N PRO A 69 -21.73 -17.58 29.51
CA PRO A 69 -21.87 -16.53 28.52
C PRO A 69 -22.96 -16.91 27.51
N GLU A 70 -24.03 -16.12 27.45
CA GLU A 70 -24.93 -16.14 26.29
C GLU A 70 -24.30 -15.32 25.15
N TRP A 71 -23.82 -16.03 24.13
CA TRP A 71 -23.09 -15.46 23.01
C TRP A 71 -24.03 -14.98 21.90
N PHE A 72 -23.80 -13.77 21.42
CA PHE A 72 -24.28 -13.35 20.10
C PHE A 72 -23.08 -13.08 19.19
N LEU A 73 -22.86 -13.99 18.23
CA LEU A 73 -21.85 -13.95 17.17
C LEU A 73 -20.37 -13.81 17.56
N ILE A 74 -20.01 -13.35 18.78
CA ILE A 74 -18.68 -13.24 19.44
C ILE A 74 -18.78 -12.37 20.73
N ILE A 75 -19.90 -11.66 20.97
CA ILE A 75 -20.08 -10.74 22.10
C ILE A 75 -21.03 -11.37 23.13
N PRO A 76 -20.66 -11.48 24.42
CA PRO A 76 -21.60 -11.87 25.47
C PRO A 76 -22.57 -10.73 25.76
N TYR A 77 -23.88 -11.03 25.73
CA TYR A 77 -24.92 -10.03 25.98
C TYR A 77 -25.22 -9.85 27.48
N HIS A 78 -25.01 -10.89 28.29
CA HIS A 78 -25.15 -10.81 29.74
C HIS A 78 -23.84 -10.36 30.39
N LEU A 79 -23.71 -9.04 30.49
CA LEU A 79 -22.64 -8.40 31.25
C LEU A 79 -22.99 -8.42 32.74
N THR A 80 -22.34 -9.30 33.51
CA THR A 80 -22.27 -9.11 34.97
C THR A 80 -21.59 -7.76 35.24
N ALA A 81 -22.10 -6.99 36.22
CA ALA A 81 -21.64 -5.62 36.53
C ALA A 81 -20.24 -5.54 37.17
N HIS A 82 -19.33 -6.45 36.81
CA HIS A 82 -17.93 -6.43 37.21
C HIS A 82 -17.07 -5.65 36.20
N PRO A 83 -16.13 -4.81 36.67
CA PRO A 83 -15.31 -3.95 35.81
C PRO A 83 -14.44 -4.73 34.80
N TYR A 84 -14.09 -5.98 35.12
CA TYR A 84 -13.30 -6.86 34.25
C TYR A 84 -14.06 -7.32 33.00
N SER A 85 -15.38 -7.54 33.09
CA SER A 85 -16.20 -7.90 31.92
C SER A 85 -16.32 -6.75 30.93
N LEU A 86 -16.34 -5.50 31.41
CA LEU A 86 -16.34 -4.30 30.56
C LEU A 86 -15.01 -4.15 29.82
N LEU A 87 -13.90 -4.43 30.50
CA LEU A 87 -12.55 -4.38 29.93
C LEU A 87 -12.40 -5.38 28.77
N GLY A 88 -12.74 -6.66 28.99
CA GLY A 88 -12.69 -7.69 27.95
C GLY A 88 -13.55 -7.37 26.73
N LEU A 89 -14.76 -6.84 26.96
CA LEU A 89 -15.64 -6.40 25.87
C LEU A 89 -15.08 -5.20 25.10
N SER A 90 -14.52 -4.20 25.80
CA SER A 90 -13.88 -3.05 25.16
C SER A 90 -12.67 -3.45 24.31
N LEU A 91 -11.81 -4.34 24.82
CA LEU A 91 -10.64 -4.85 24.09
C LEU A 91 -11.05 -5.62 22.84
N THR A 92 -12.11 -6.44 22.95
CA THR A 92 -12.64 -7.22 21.82
C THR A 92 -13.19 -6.31 20.73
N LEU A 93 -13.96 -5.28 21.10
CA LEU A 93 -14.49 -4.28 20.17
C LEU A 93 -13.38 -3.47 19.50
N THR A 94 -12.42 -2.97 20.29
CA THR A 94 -11.27 -2.22 19.75
C THR A 94 -10.42 -3.08 18.82
N GLY A 95 -10.17 -4.35 19.18
CA GLY A 95 -9.48 -5.31 18.33
C GLY A 95 -10.20 -5.56 17.00
N LEU A 96 -11.53 -5.71 17.03
CA LEU A 96 -12.37 -5.86 15.82
C LEU A 96 -12.26 -4.64 14.90
N VAL A 97 -12.38 -3.42 15.45
CA VAL A 97 -12.26 -2.19 14.67
C VAL A 97 -10.88 -2.06 14.04
N LEU A 98 -9.82 -2.35 14.80
CA LEU A 98 -8.44 -2.33 14.31
C LEU A 98 -8.20 -3.36 13.20
N LEU A 99 -8.76 -4.56 13.32
CA LEU A 99 -8.67 -5.60 12.29
C LEU A 99 -9.34 -5.15 10.99
N PHE A 100 -10.58 -4.65 11.05
CA PHE A 100 -11.28 -4.15 9.86
C PHE A 100 -10.56 -2.97 9.22
N LEU A 101 -10.08 -2.02 10.03
CA LEU A 101 -9.33 -0.87 9.55
C LEU A 101 -8.01 -1.29 8.89
N GLY A 102 -7.26 -2.18 9.53
CA GLY A 102 -6.00 -2.72 9.01
C GLY A 102 -6.18 -3.46 7.68
N ILE A 103 -7.23 -4.28 7.56
CA ILE A 103 -7.57 -4.99 6.30
C ILE A 103 -7.97 -4.00 5.22
N ALA A 104 -8.82 -3.01 5.53
CA ALA A 104 -9.28 -2.01 4.57
C ALA A 104 -8.11 -1.18 4.01
N ILE A 105 -7.20 -0.74 4.88
CA ILE A 105 -6.00 0.02 4.51
C ILE A 105 -5.07 -0.85 3.65
N SER A 106 -4.83 -2.10 4.06
CA SER A 106 -3.98 -3.04 3.31
C SER A 106 -4.54 -3.29 1.90
N PHE A 107 -5.85 -3.47 1.78
CA PHE A 107 -6.52 -3.66 0.49
C PHE A 107 -6.49 -2.39 -0.38
N HIS A 108 -6.68 -1.22 0.24
CA HIS A 108 -6.56 0.07 -0.45
C HIS A 108 -5.18 0.23 -1.08
N TYR A 109 -4.12 0.02 -0.31
CA TYR A 109 -2.74 0.12 -0.81
C TYR A 109 -2.42 -0.93 -1.87
N ALA A 110 -2.89 -2.17 -1.70
CA ALA A 110 -2.69 -3.22 -2.70
C ALA A 110 -3.36 -2.88 -4.04
N ARG A 111 -4.58 -2.32 -4.02
CA ARG A 111 -5.29 -1.89 -5.23
C ARG A 111 -4.59 -0.73 -5.92
N GLU A 112 -4.18 0.27 -5.16
CA GLU A 112 -3.51 1.46 -5.68
C GLU A 112 -2.18 1.08 -6.35
N ARG A 113 -1.41 0.18 -5.74
CA ARG A 113 -0.18 -0.38 -6.32
C ARG A 113 -0.42 -1.13 -7.63
N SER A 114 -1.46 -1.98 -7.69
CA SER A 114 -1.80 -2.75 -8.90
C SER A 114 -2.25 -1.85 -10.06
N TRP A 115 -3.08 -0.83 -9.79
CA TRP A 115 -3.56 0.09 -10.81
C TRP A 115 -2.42 0.94 -11.38
N TYR A 116 -1.59 1.50 -10.48
CA TYR A 116 -0.46 2.33 -10.85
C TYR A 116 0.55 1.58 -11.72
N MET A 117 0.93 0.35 -11.34
CA MET A 117 1.89 -0.45 -12.13
C MET A 117 1.36 -0.87 -13.50
N LYS A 118 0.06 -1.12 -13.62
CA LYS A 118 -0.57 -1.42 -14.91
C LYS A 118 -0.51 -0.22 -15.85
N GLU A 119 -0.73 0.98 -15.34
CA GLU A 119 -0.66 2.19 -16.16
C GLU A 119 0.79 2.46 -16.60
N LEU A 120 1.76 2.24 -15.71
CA LEU A 120 3.18 2.38 -16.00
C LEU A 120 3.66 1.44 -17.12
N HIS A 121 3.27 0.16 -17.05
CA HIS A 121 3.61 -0.84 -18.07
C HIS A 121 3.04 -0.50 -19.45
N LYS A 122 1.85 0.11 -19.51
CA LYS A 122 1.25 0.53 -20.79
C LYS A 122 2.06 1.66 -21.42
N THR A 123 2.49 2.65 -20.64
CA THR A 123 3.27 3.78 -21.14
C THR A 123 4.64 3.31 -21.64
N HIS A 124 5.33 2.44 -20.89
CA HIS A 124 6.61 1.87 -21.29
C HIS A 124 6.49 0.99 -22.55
N ALA A 125 5.47 0.13 -22.61
CA ALA A 125 5.22 -0.71 -23.78
C ALA A 125 4.84 0.11 -25.03
N ALA A 126 4.21 1.28 -24.85
CA ALA A 126 3.90 2.19 -25.95
C ALA A 126 5.16 2.90 -26.48
N GLU A 127 6.06 3.33 -25.60
CA GLU A 127 7.36 3.89 -25.99
C GLU A 127 8.25 2.86 -26.71
N GLU A 128 8.39 1.65 -26.18
CA GLU A 128 9.16 0.59 -26.83
C GLU A 128 8.64 0.26 -28.23
N ARG A 129 7.32 0.26 -28.42
CA ARG A 129 6.70 0.05 -29.73
C ARG A 129 7.03 1.17 -30.72
N LYS A 130 7.02 2.43 -30.28
CA LYS A 130 7.41 3.58 -31.12
C LYS A 130 8.87 3.46 -31.57
N LEU A 131 9.79 3.18 -30.64
CA LEU A 131 11.21 3.00 -30.95
C LEU A 131 11.45 1.83 -31.92
N ARG A 132 10.63 0.77 -31.83
CA ARG A 132 10.73 -0.39 -32.73
C ARG A 132 10.14 -0.12 -34.11
N SER A 133 9.13 0.75 -34.23
CA SER A 133 8.61 1.18 -35.53
C SER A 133 9.55 2.16 -36.24
N GLU A 134 10.24 3.03 -35.50
CA GLU A 134 11.25 3.95 -36.06
C GLU A 134 12.44 3.16 -36.62
N ARG A 135 12.97 2.18 -35.86
CA ARG A 135 14.06 1.29 -36.35
C ARG A 135 13.72 0.40 -37.55
N LYS A 136 12.45 0.22 -37.89
CA LYS A 136 12.02 -0.59 -39.04
C LYS A 136 11.78 0.24 -40.29
N SER A 137 11.77 1.57 -40.16
CA SER A 137 11.51 2.51 -41.25
C SER A 137 12.79 3.14 -41.81
N ASP A 138 13.94 2.86 -41.19
CA ASP A 138 15.30 3.06 -41.70
C ASP A 138 15.83 1.76 -42.33
#